data_AF-A0A382LIT5-F1
#
_entry.id   AF-A0A382LIT5-F1
#
_cell.length_a   1.000
_cell.length_b   1.000
_cell.length_c   1.000
_cell.angle_alpha   90.00
_cell.angle_beta   90.00
_cell.angle_gamma   90.00
#
_symmetry.space_group_name_H-M   'P 1'
#
loop_
_entity.id
_entity.type
_entity.pdbx_description
1 polymer ?
#
loop_
_entity_poly.entity_id
_entity_poly.type
_entity_poly.pdbx_seq_one_letter_code
_entity_poly.pdbx_strand_id
1 'polypeptide(L)'
;MNYRIDNLQYCNWEREIFEINHEAGLNAVHVTVVYHEDFDEFLKRTSEWNKHFEENSDLIFLGKSYKDIEKAKLENKTAIFFGFQNCSPIEDDINLVEKVHEHGCLFMQLTYNNQSLLATGCYEKNDSGVTNFGREAIKEMNRVGIVIDMSHSAEKSTLDAIEISEKPIVITHANPFFWYNAKRNKSNVLLKTLADSGGMLGLSLYAHHLKDSSNCSLESFCEMTAKTADLIGVKNIGIGSDLCLNHPNSVVEWMRNGTWTKTKNYG
;
A
#
# COMPACT_ATOMS: atom_id res chain seq x y z
N MET A 1 -17.65 -12.12 11.44
CA MET A 1 -16.41 -12.48 12.16
C MET A 1 -15.45 -11.31 12.04
N ASN A 2 -14.76 -10.92 13.12
CA ASN A 2 -13.81 -9.80 13.05
C ASN A 2 -12.42 -10.34 12.71
N TYR A 3 -11.88 -9.96 11.55
CA TYR A 3 -10.49 -10.19 11.16
C TYR A 3 -9.67 -8.94 11.45
N ARG A 4 -8.40 -9.10 11.83
CA ARG A 4 -7.46 -7.97 11.98
C ARG A 4 -6.49 -7.98 10.82
N ILE A 5 -6.43 -6.87 10.10
CA ILE A 5 -5.63 -6.75 8.88
C ILE A 5 -4.86 -5.44 8.98
N ASP A 6 -3.57 -5.50 8.70
CA ASP A 6 -2.76 -4.31 8.43
C ASP A 6 -2.52 -4.21 6.91
N ASN A 7 -3.05 -3.16 6.30
CA ASN A 7 -3.03 -2.98 4.86
C ASN A 7 -1.72 -2.40 4.34
N LEU A 8 -0.70 -2.13 5.16
CA LEU A 8 0.63 -1.85 4.67
C LEU A 8 1.71 -1.93 5.77
N GLN A 9 2.74 -2.75 5.55
CA GLN A 9 3.99 -2.73 6.31
C GLN A 9 5.21 -2.83 5.38
N TYR A 10 6.32 -2.22 5.82
CA TYR A 10 7.65 -2.38 5.22
C TYR A 10 8.71 -2.44 6.32
N CYS A 11 8.78 -3.57 7.00
CA CYS A 11 9.71 -3.81 8.09
C CYS A 11 10.95 -4.58 7.60
N ASN A 12 12.04 -4.51 8.37
CA ASN A 12 13.15 -5.44 8.21
C ASN A 12 12.69 -6.82 8.71
N TRP A 13 12.23 -7.65 7.78
CA TRP A 13 11.54 -8.90 8.09
C TRP A 13 12.47 -9.92 8.74
N GLU A 14 12.27 -10.08 10.05
CA GLU A 14 12.91 -11.08 10.88
C GLU A 14 11.83 -11.76 11.72
N ARG A 15 12.17 -12.91 12.32
CA ARG A 15 11.22 -13.68 13.12
C ARG A 15 10.54 -12.84 14.21
N GLU A 16 11.29 -11.95 14.86
CA GLU A 16 10.77 -11.02 15.88
C GLU A 16 9.58 -10.19 15.35
N ILE A 17 9.64 -9.71 14.11
CA ILE A 17 8.54 -8.93 13.52
C ILE A 17 7.30 -9.81 13.29
N PHE A 18 7.51 -11.07 12.88
CA PHE A 18 6.40 -12.02 12.73
C PHE A 18 5.75 -12.36 14.08
N GLU A 19 6.55 -12.47 15.14
CA GLU A 19 6.07 -12.67 16.51
C GLU A 19 5.26 -11.45 17.00
N ILE A 20 5.72 -10.22 16.75
CA ILE A 20 4.96 -8.99 17.05
C ILE A 20 3.60 -8.99 16.34
N ASN A 21 3.56 -9.30 15.05
CA ASN A 21 2.32 -9.37 14.28
C ASN A 21 1.37 -10.47 14.80
N HIS A 22 1.94 -11.61 15.21
CA HIS A 22 1.19 -12.72 15.81
C HIS A 22 0.61 -12.35 17.18
N GLU A 23 1.38 -11.72 18.06
CA GLU A 23 0.94 -11.23 19.38
C GLU A 23 -0.15 -10.17 19.27
N ALA A 24 -0.08 -9.30 18.25
CA ALA A 24 -1.14 -8.34 17.91
C ALA A 24 -2.43 -9.02 17.41
N GLY A 25 -2.35 -10.32 17.09
CA GLY A 25 -3.46 -11.12 16.58
C GLY A 25 -3.85 -10.74 15.15
N LEU A 26 -2.89 -10.26 14.34
CA LEU A 26 -3.14 -9.97 12.93
C LEU A 26 -3.41 -11.28 12.18
N ASN A 27 -4.48 -11.30 11.39
CA ASN A 27 -4.80 -12.43 10.51
C ASN A 27 -4.20 -12.22 9.12
N ALA A 28 -3.90 -10.98 8.74
CA ALA A 28 -3.26 -10.66 7.49
C ALA A 28 -2.40 -9.41 7.58
N VAL A 29 -1.31 -9.40 6.81
CA VAL A 29 -0.46 -8.23 6.58
C VAL A 29 -0.19 -8.10 5.09
N HIS A 30 -0.47 -6.92 4.53
CA HIS A 30 0.02 -6.53 3.21
C HIS A 30 1.45 -5.99 3.36
N VAL A 31 2.41 -6.73 2.82
CA VAL A 31 3.84 -6.40 2.90
C VAL A 31 4.29 -5.77 1.60
N THR A 32 5.05 -4.68 1.73
CA THR A 32 5.71 -4.07 0.57
C THR A 32 6.91 -4.91 0.17
N VAL A 33 6.92 -5.38 -1.08
CA VAL A 33 8.06 -6.11 -1.66
C VAL A 33 8.74 -5.34 -2.78
N VAL A 34 8.20 -4.19 -3.16
CA VAL A 34 8.74 -3.30 -4.21
C VAL A 34 8.51 -1.83 -3.84
N TYR A 35 9.58 -1.05 -3.89
CA TYR A 35 9.60 0.42 -3.95
C TYR A 35 10.26 0.94 -5.21
N HIS A 36 11.42 0.39 -5.57
CA HIS A 36 12.22 0.84 -6.73
C HIS A 36 12.82 -0.33 -7.52
N GLU A 37 12.59 -1.55 -7.04
CA GLU A 37 13.03 -2.78 -7.66
C GLU A 37 12.48 -2.93 -9.08
N ASP A 38 13.31 -3.43 -9.99
CA ASP A 38 12.87 -3.93 -11.30
C ASP A 38 12.27 -5.34 -11.21
N PHE A 39 11.94 -5.95 -12.35
CA PHE A 39 11.35 -7.28 -12.40
C PHE A 39 12.28 -8.37 -11.82
N ASP A 40 13.56 -8.35 -12.18
CA ASP A 40 14.53 -9.36 -11.74
C ASP A 40 14.83 -9.23 -10.25
N GLU A 41 14.90 -8.00 -9.73
CA GLU A 41 15.01 -7.71 -8.32
C GLU A 41 13.78 -8.16 -7.55
N PHE A 42 12.57 -7.93 -8.07
CA PHE A 42 11.33 -8.48 -7.50
C PHE A 42 11.37 -10.02 -7.42
N LEU A 43 11.85 -10.72 -8.45
CA LEU A 43 12.01 -12.18 -8.38
C LEU A 43 12.96 -12.62 -7.27
N LYS A 44 14.04 -11.86 -7.02
CA LYS A 44 14.93 -12.11 -5.86
C LYS A 44 14.19 -11.87 -4.54
N ARG A 45 13.37 -10.80 -4.43
CA ARG A 45 12.53 -10.55 -3.24
C ARG A 45 11.56 -11.70 -2.97
N THR A 46 10.91 -12.26 -4.01
CA THR A 46 10.02 -13.43 -3.82
C THR A 46 10.78 -14.66 -3.30
N SER A 47 12.01 -14.88 -3.77
CA SER A 47 12.88 -15.97 -3.29
C SER A 47 13.28 -15.80 -1.82
N GLU A 48 13.55 -14.56 -1.40
CA GLU A 48 13.83 -14.24 0.01
C GLU A 48 12.60 -14.49 0.90
N TRP A 49 11.40 -14.11 0.42
CA TRP A 49 10.15 -14.40 1.13
C TRP A 49 9.84 -15.89 1.23
N ASN A 50 10.16 -16.69 0.21
CA ASN A 50 10.01 -18.14 0.29
C ASN A 50 10.81 -18.72 1.46
N LYS A 51 12.04 -18.23 1.67
CA LYS A 51 12.84 -18.60 2.84
C LYS A 51 12.17 -18.20 4.16
N HIS A 52 11.60 -16.99 4.24
CA HIS A 52 10.86 -16.58 5.43
C HIS A 52 9.66 -17.50 5.72
N PHE A 53 8.91 -17.93 4.70
CA PHE A 53 7.80 -18.87 4.87
C PHE A 53 8.25 -20.26 5.32
N GLU A 54 9.39 -20.75 4.83
CA GLU A 54 9.96 -22.03 5.27
C GLU A 54 10.41 -21.98 6.73
N GLU A 55 11.20 -20.96 7.08
CA GLU A 55 11.81 -20.81 8.42
C GLU A 55 10.80 -20.40 9.50
N ASN A 56 9.66 -19.82 9.13
CA ASN A 56 8.64 -19.30 10.05
C ASN A 56 7.24 -19.86 9.74
N SER A 57 7.19 -21.09 9.23
CA SER A 57 5.96 -21.77 8.82
C SER A 57 4.96 -21.99 9.97
N ASP A 58 5.42 -21.86 11.21
CA ASP A 58 4.60 -21.85 12.43
C ASP A 58 3.81 -20.55 12.62
N LEU A 59 4.30 -19.42 12.09
CA LEU A 59 3.72 -18.08 12.28
C LEU A 59 3.03 -17.53 11.02
N ILE A 60 3.60 -17.77 9.84
CA ILE A 60 3.21 -17.09 8.60
C ILE A 60 3.10 -18.04 7.41
N PHE A 61 2.37 -17.60 6.39
CA PHE A 61 2.35 -18.22 5.06
C PHE A 61 1.92 -17.20 4.00
N LEU A 62 2.20 -17.51 2.72
CA LEU A 62 1.79 -16.67 1.59
C LEU A 62 0.27 -16.73 1.38
N GLY A 63 -0.38 -15.58 1.46
CA GLY A 63 -1.79 -15.38 1.10
C GLY A 63 -1.97 -15.12 -0.40
N LYS A 64 -3.03 -15.67 -0.97
CA LYS A 64 -3.40 -15.52 -2.39
C LYS A 64 -4.83 -15.03 -2.59
N SER A 65 -5.68 -15.15 -1.56
CA SER A 65 -7.05 -14.66 -1.59
C SER A 65 -7.59 -14.39 -0.19
N TYR A 66 -8.79 -13.81 -0.10
CA TYR A 66 -9.47 -13.58 1.19
C TYR A 66 -9.65 -14.85 2.02
N LYS A 67 -9.73 -16.04 1.39
CA LYS A 67 -9.84 -17.33 2.09
C LYS A 67 -8.61 -17.63 2.96
N ASP A 68 -7.45 -17.08 2.58
CA ASP A 68 -6.23 -17.24 3.37
C ASP A 68 -6.29 -16.44 4.67
N ILE A 69 -7.09 -15.37 4.73
CA ILE A 69 -7.36 -14.63 5.98
C ILE A 69 -8.19 -15.50 6.94
N GLU A 70 -9.16 -16.23 6.40
CA GLU A 70 -9.97 -17.19 7.17
C GLU A 70 -9.11 -18.34 7.68
N LYS A 71 -8.26 -18.90 6.81
CA LYS A 71 -7.29 -19.95 7.14
C LYS A 71 -6.32 -19.49 8.22
N ALA A 72 -5.74 -18.28 8.06
CA ALA A 72 -4.81 -17.72 9.04
C ALA A 72 -5.43 -17.63 10.42
N LYS A 73 -6.70 -17.20 10.51
CA LYS A 73 -7.42 -17.19 11.78
C LYS A 73 -7.64 -18.59 12.36
N LEU A 74 -8.01 -19.57 11.54
CA LEU A 74 -8.25 -20.95 11.98
C LEU A 74 -6.95 -21.64 12.44
N GLU A 75 -5.84 -21.36 11.78
CA GLU A 75 -4.53 -21.95 12.07
C GLU A 75 -3.73 -21.17 13.11
N ASN A 76 -4.26 -20.05 13.62
CA ASN A 76 -3.55 -19.11 14.49
C ASN A 76 -2.22 -18.64 13.87
N LYS A 77 -2.29 -18.13 12.64
CA LYS A 77 -1.17 -17.61 11.85
C LYS A 77 -1.52 -16.25 11.25
N THR A 78 -0.55 -15.63 10.58
CA THR A 78 -0.74 -14.43 9.77
C THR A 78 -0.55 -14.76 8.29
N ALA A 79 -1.54 -14.45 7.44
CA ALA A 79 -1.37 -14.51 6.00
C ALA A 79 -0.62 -13.28 5.48
N ILE A 80 0.43 -13.49 4.69
CA ILE A 80 1.24 -12.43 4.11
C ILE A 80 0.82 -12.20 2.66
N PHE A 81 0.45 -10.98 2.30
CA PHE A 81 0.05 -10.60 0.95
C PHE A 81 1.09 -9.66 0.35
N PHE A 82 1.62 -9.97 -0.83
CA PHE A 82 2.57 -9.10 -1.49
C PHE A 82 1.88 -7.92 -2.16
N GLY A 83 2.49 -6.75 -2.01
CA GLY A 83 2.18 -5.64 -2.90
C GLY A 83 3.32 -4.68 -3.09
N PHE A 84 3.12 -3.84 -4.10
CA PHE A 84 4.12 -2.94 -4.63
C PHE A 84 3.70 -1.51 -4.34
N GLN A 85 4.62 -0.74 -3.77
CA GLN A 85 4.44 0.70 -3.65
C GLN A 85 4.83 1.46 -4.92
N ASN A 86 5.30 0.76 -5.95
CA ASN A 86 5.62 1.36 -7.24
C ASN A 86 5.32 0.39 -8.38
N CYS A 87 5.20 0.90 -9.60
CA CYS A 87 4.99 0.11 -10.81
C CYS A 87 6.30 -0.24 -11.53
N SER A 88 7.47 -0.04 -10.90
CA SER A 88 8.76 -0.25 -11.56
C SER A 88 8.96 -1.65 -12.15
N PRO A 89 8.47 -2.77 -11.56
CA PRO A 89 8.72 -4.10 -12.12
C PRO A 89 7.99 -4.40 -13.43
N ILE A 90 7.00 -3.59 -13.83
CA ILE A 90 6.31 -3.79 -15.11
C ILE A 90 6.92 -2.98 -16.26
N GLU A 91 7.87 -2.10 -15.95
CA GLU A 91 8.57 -1.24 -16.91
C GLU A 91 7.59 -0.61 -17.92
N ASP A 92 7.84 -0.74 -19.23
CA ASP A 92 6.94 -0.34 -20.31
C ASP A 92 6.26 -1.53 -21.03
N ASP A 93 6.24 -2.71 -20.40
CA ASP A 93 5.65 -3.94 -20.95
C ASP A 93 4.39 -4.36 -20.20
N ILE A 94 3.23 -4.22 -20.86
CA ILE A 94 1.93 -4.60 -20.31
C ILE A 94 1.86 -6.08 -19.90
N ASN A 95 2.62 -6.96 -20.55
CA ASN A 95 2.60 -8.39 -20.25
C ASN A 95 3.21 -8.69 -18.86
N LEU A 96 4.05 -7.79 -18.34
CA LEU A 96 4.64 -7.96 -17.02
C LEU A 96 3.62 -7.79 -15.89
N VAL A 97 2.46 -7.17 -16.13
CA VAL A 97 1.36 -7.09 -15.14
C VAL A 97 0.87 -8.50 -14.76
N GLU A 98 0.65 -9.38 -15.75
CA GLU A 98 0.29 -10.77 -15.48
C GLU A 98 1.46 -11.54 -14.84
N LYS A 99 2.70 -11.28 -15.27
CA LYS A 99 3.88 -11.95 -14.73
C LYS A 99 4.11 -11.64 -13.25
N VAL A 100 3.94 -10.39 -12.82
CA VAL A 100 4.09 -10.05 -11.39
C VAL A 100 2.97 -10.67 -10.54
N HIS A 101 1.75 -10.79 -11.10
CA HIS A 101 0.64 -11.48 -10.46
C HIS A 101 0.91 -12.99 -10.30
N GLU A 102 1.44 -13.66 -11.34
CA GLU A 102 1.84 -15.08 -11.29
C GLU A 102 2.85 -15.36 -10.16
N HIS A 103 3.68 -14.37 -9.82
CA HIS A 103 4.66 -14.43 -8.74
C HIS A 103 4.13 -13.91 -7.38
N GLY A 104 2.81 -13.71 -7.27
CA GLY A 104 2.11 -13.48 -6.00
C GLY A 104 1.80 -12.02 -5.68
N CYS A 105 2.11 -11.06 -6.56
CA CYS A 105 1.68 -9.67 -6.36
C CYS A 105 0.16 -9.55 -6.42
N LEU A 106 -0.46 -8.98 -5.39
CA LEU A 106 -1.91 -8.76 -5.32
C LEU A 106 -2.30 -7.29 -5.22
N PHE A 107 -1.37 -6.41 -4.84
CA PHE A 107 -1.59 -4.97 -4.78
C PHE A 107 -0.45 -4.27 -5.53
N MET A 108 -0.77 -3.29 -6.36
CA MET A 108 0.26 -2.47 -6.99
C MET A 108 -0.18 -1.02 -7.05
N GLN A 109 0.69 -0.15 -6.55
CA GLN A 109 0.52 1.28 -6.73
C GLN A 109 0.89 1.72 -8.13
N LEU A 110 0.14 2.68 -8.66
CA LEU A 110 0.46 3.26 -9.97
C LEU A 110 1.69 4.18 -9.92
N THR A 111 2.05 4.69 -8.74
CA THR A 111 3.13 5.68 -8.58
C THR A 111 3.77 5.57 -7.20
N TYR A 112 5.02 6.00 -7.09
CA TYR A 112 5.65 6.30 -5.80
C TYR A 112 6.25 7.71 -5.79
N ASN A 113 5.55 8.66 -5.14
CA ASN A 113 5.89 10.09 -4.98
C ASN A 113 5.98 10.93 -6.26
N ASN A 114 6.75 10.47 -7.25
CA ASN A 114 7.01 11.14 -8.51
C ASN A 114 6.11 10.64 -9.64
N GLN A 115 6.20 11.26 -10.81
CA GLN A 115 5.56 10.76 -12.01
C GLN A 115 6.13 9.40 -12.41
N SER A 116 5.24 8.43 -12.65
CA SER A 116 5.58 7.13 -13.21
C SER A 116 5.13 7.06 -14.68
N LEU A 117 5.34 5.91 -15.31
CA LEU A 117 4.78 5.64 -16.63
C LEU A 117 3.24 5.53 -16.61
N LEU A 118 2.63 5.29 -15.44
CA LEU A 118 1.20 5.01 -15.31
C LEU A 118 0.38 6.23 -14.86
N ALA A 119 0.91 7.04 -13.94
CA ALA A 119 0.19 8.19 -13.39
C ALA A 119 1.13 9.21 -12.71
N THR A 120 0.57 10.27 -12.16
CA THR A 120 1.34 11.28 -11.41
C THR A 120 1.31 11.03 -9.90
N GLY A 121 2.50 10.98 -9.29
CA GLY A 121 2.68 10.89 -7.84
C GLY A 121 2.39 12.21 -7.11
N CYS A 122 2.10 12.13 -5.81
CA CYS A 122 1.61 13.25 -5.01
C CYS A 122 2.63 14.39 -4.75
N TYR A 123 3.90 14.20 -5.07
CA TYR A 123 4.94 15.23 -4.89
C TYR A 123 5.28 15.99 -6.17
N GLU A 124 4.75 15.56 -7.32
CA GLU A 124 4.90 16.29 -8.57
C GLU A 124 4.18 17.63 -8.54
N LYS A 125 4.78 18.62 -9.20
CA LYS A 125 4.19 19.96 -9.30
C LYS A 125 2.92 19.96 -10.14
N ASN A 126 2.87 19.14 -11.18
CA ASN A 126 1.77 19.08 -12.13
C ASN A 126 1.19 17.68 -12.15
N ASP A 127 -0.07 17.53 -11.77
CA ASP A 127 -0.81 16.27 -11.88
C ASP A 127 -1.45 16.16 -13.27
N SER A 128 -0.84 15.35 -14.13
CA SER A 128 -1.35 15.09 -15.48
C SER A 128 -2.52 14.08 -15.49
N GLY A 129 -2.71 13.35 -14.39
CA GLY A 129 -3.63 12.24 -14.29
C GLY A 129 -3.04 10.89 -14.70
N VAL A 130 -3.92 9.93 -14.97
CA VAL A 130 -3.53 8.60 -15.48
C VAL A 130 -3.15 8.71 -16.96
N THR A 131 -1.99 8.16 -17.32
CA THR A 131 -1.44 8.19 -18.68
C THR A 131 -2.16 7.20 -19.60
N ASN A 132 -1.80 7.20 -20.89
CA ASN A 132 -2.29 6.19 -21.84
C ASN A 132 -1.89 4.77 -21.43
N PHE A 133 -0.64 4.59 -20.98
CA PHE A 133 -0.20 3.27 -20.52
C PHE A 133 -0.86 2.90 -19.18
N GLY A 134 -1.02 3.85 -18.27
CA GLY A 134 -1.77 3.65 -17.03
C GLY A 134 -3.20 3.17 -17.24
N ARG A 135 -3.89 3.66 -18.27
CA ARG A 135 -5.24 3.20 -18.64
C ARG A 135 -5.26 1.72 -19.02
N GLU A 136 -4.30 1.27 -19.82
CA GLU A 136 -4.19 -0.14 -20.21
C GLU A 136 -3.72 -1.02 -19.04
N ALA A 137 -2.80 -0.53 -18.22
CA ALA A 137 -2.35 -1.22 -17.01
C ALA A 137 -3.49 -1.43 -16.00
N ILE A 138 -4.34 -0.42 -15.77
CA ILE A 138 -5.53 -0.55 -14.89
C ILE A 138 -6.46 -1.66 -15.37
N LYS A 139 -6.76 -1.71 -16.68
CA LYS A 139 -7.61 -2.77 -17.26
C LYS A 139 -6.98 -4.14 -17.07
N GLU A 140 -5.68 -4.25 -17.30
CA GLU A 140 -4.97 -5.52 -17.14
C GLU A 140 -4.91 -5.97 -15.68
N MET A 141 -4.67 -5.04 -14.75
CA MET A 141 -4.75 -5.29 -13.31
C MET A 141 -6.15 -5.77 -12.90
N ASN A 142 -7.22 -5.15 -13.41
CA ASN A 142 -8.59 -5.62 -13.19
C ASN A 142 -8.84 -7.02 -13.76
N ARG A 143 -8.26 -7.34 -14.94
CA ARG A 143 -8.39 -8.65 -15.59
C ARG A 143 -7.72 -9.76 -14.77
N VAL A 144 -6.48 -9.54 -14.32
CA VAL A 144 -5.70 -10.57 -13.60
C VAL A 144 -6.03 -10.64 -12.11
N GLY A 145 -6.57 -9.55 -11.53
CA GLY A 145 -6.97 -9.49 -10.13
C GLY A 145 -5.97 -8.79 -9.21
N ILE A 146 -5.12 -7.90 -9.74
CA ILE A 146 -4.30 -6.99 -8.92
C ILE A 146 -5.15 -5.80 -8.48
N VAL A 147 -5.17 -5.54 -7.18
CA VAL A 147 -5.81 -4.36 -6.59
C VAL A 147 -4.98 -3.12 -6.84
N ILE A 148 -5.62 -2.07 -7.36
CA ILE A 148 -4.99 -0.78 -7.63
C ILE A 148 -4.91 0.01 -6.34
N ASP A 149 -3.71 0.43 -5.96
CA ASP A 149 -3.46 1.29 -4.80
C ASP A 149 -3.01 2.69 -5.23
N MET A 150 -3.62 3.74 -4.65
CA MET A 150 -3.35 5.14 -5.00
C MET A 150 -2.83 5.96 -3.82
N SER A 151 -2.25 5.29 -2.82
CA SER A 151 -1.72 5.99 -1.65
C SER A 151 -0.72 7.07 -2.06
N HIS A 152 0.29 6.76 -2.88
CA HIS A 152 1.34 7.71 -3.26
C HIS A 152 1.01 8.57 -4.50
N SER A 153 -0.23 8.50 -4.99
CA SER A 153 -0.67 9.22 -6.19
C SER A 153 -1.29 10.58 -5.88
N ALA A 154 -1.21 11.48 -6.85
CA ALA A 154 -1.84 12.79 -6.81
C ALA A 154 -3.37 12.69 -6.98
N GLU A 155 -4.08 13.80 -6.73
CA GLU A 155 -5.54 13.83 -6.63
C GLU A 155 -6.25 13.52 -7.95
N LYS A 156 -5.92 14.21 -9.05
CA LYS A 156 -6.51 13.97 -10.37
C LYS A 156 -6.15 12.56 -10.83
N SER A 157 -4.90 12.13 -10.67
CA SER A 157 -4.50 10.75 -10.96
C SER A 157 -5.34 9.71 -10.22
N THR A 158 -5.67 9.96 -8.95
CA THR A 158 -6.52 9.06 -8.16
C THR A 158 -7.97 9.07 -8.66
N LEU A 159 -8.53 10.24 -8.96
CA LEU A 159 -9.89 10.36 -9.52
C LEU A 159 -10.00 9.67 -10.88
N ASP A 160 -9.01 9.87 -11.76
CA ASP A 160 -8.93 9.19 -13.06
C ASP A 160 -8.91 7.66 -12.85
N ALA A 161 -8.10 7.14 -11.91
CA ALA A 161 -8.04 5.71 -11.63
C ALA A 161 -9.37 5.14 -11.11
N ILE A 162 -10.10 5.91 -10.28
CA ILE A 162 -11.46 5.53 -9.84
C ILE A 162 -12.42 5.45 -11.03
N GLU A 163 -12.34 6.39 -11.97
CA GLU A 163 -13.20 6.43 -13.17
C GLU A 163 -12.89 5.28 -14.14
N ILE A 164 -11.61 4.96 -14.33
CA ILE A 164 -11.16 3.97 -15.31
C ILE A 164 -11.38 2.53 -14.81
N SER A 165 -11.17 2.27 -13.52
CA SER A 165 -11.17 0.92 -12.95
C SER A 165 -12.57 0.30 -12.92
N GLU A 166 -12.69 -0.94 -13.37
CA GLU A 166 -13.94 -1.73 -13.30
C GLU A 166 -14.16 -2.35 -11.91
N LYS A 167 -13.17 -2.24 -11.02
CA LYS A 167 -13.20 -2.73 -9.63
C LYS A 167 -12.87 -1.59 -8.66
N PRO A 168 -13.35 -1.66 -7.41
CA PRO A 168 -12.94 -0.69 -6.39
C PRO A 168 -11.41 -0.62 -6.25
N ILE A 169 -10.88 0.60 -6.19
CA ILE A 169 -9.47 0.84 -5.88
C ILE A 169 -9.31 1.05 -4.37
N VAL A 170 -8.07 1.09 -3.90
CA VAL A 170 -7.77 1.36 -2.49
C VAL A 170 -6.77 2.51 -2.34
N ILE A 171 -6.81 3.13 -1.18
CA ILE A 171 -5.72 3.95 -0.64
C ILE A 171 -5.28 3.20 0.61
N THR A 172 -4.33 2.28 0.48
CA THR A 172 -3.97 1.37 1.58
C THR A 172 -3.42 2.08 2.80
N HIS A 173 -2.76 3.24 2.66
CA HIS A 173 -2.15 3.96 3.78
C HIS A 173 -2.05 5.47 3.51
N ALA A 174 -3.01 6.23 4.01
CA ALA A 174 -2.97 7.70 4.05
C ALA A 174 -3.94 8.22 5.13
N ASN A 175 -3.93 9.52 5.39
CA ASN A 175 -4.89 10.14 6.31
C ASN A 175 -5.70 11.25 5.61
N PRO A 176 -6.81 11.71 6.21
CA PRO A 176 -7.59 12.82 5.66
C PRO A 176 -6.88 14.17 5.79
N PHE A 177 -6.98 14.99 4.74
CA PHE A 177 -6.42 16.33 4.68
C PHE A 177 -7.02 17.28 5.72
N PHE A 178 -8.31 17.12 6.06
CA PHE A 178 -8.98 17.96 7.06
C PHE A 178 -8.35 17.85 8.45
N TRP A 179 -7.64 16.76 8.74
CA TRP A 179 -6.98 16.53 10.03
C TRP A 179 -5.56 17.11 10.04
N TYR A 180 -4.80 16.88 8.95
CA TYR A 180 -3.47 17.44 8.77
C TYR A 180 -3.15 17.62 7.27
N ASN A 181 -2.66 18.80 6.91
CA ASN A 181 -2.31 19.17 5.53
C ASN A 181 -0.91 18.65 5.17
N ALA A 182 -0.77 17.32 5.08
CA ALA A 182 0.37 16.69 4.43
C ALA A 182 0.07 16.50 2.94
N LYS A 183 1.07 16.64 2.06
CA LYS A 183 0.92 16.37 0.60
C LYS A 183 0.33 14.99 0.29
N ARG A 184 0.59 14.02 1.17
CA ARG A 184 0.10 12.63 1.08
C ARG A 184 -1.33 12.42 1.59
N ASN A 185 -1.86 13.36 2.38
CA ASN A 185 -3.20 13.26 2.93
C ASN A 185 -4.26 13.65 1.89
N LYS A 186 -5.42 12.99 1.96
CA LYS A 186 -6.42 12.98 0.88
C LYS A 186 -7.57 13.94 1.15
N SER A 187 -8.00 14.67 0.12
CA SER A 187 -9.08 15.65 0.25
C SER A 187 -10.44 14.99 0.51
N ASN A 188 -11.38 15.74 1.08
CA ASN A 188 -12.73 15.23 1.33
C ASN A 188 -13.46 14.84 0.04
N VAL A 189 -13.18 15.54 -1.07
CA VAL A 189 -13.79 15.24 -2.38
C VAL A 189 -13.29 13.88 -2.86
N LEU A 190 -11.98 13.66 -2.80
CA LEU A 190 -11.39 12.39 -3.19
C LEU A 190 -11.88 11.24 -2.30
N LEU A 191 -11.92 11.43 -0.99
CA LEU A 191 -12.35 10.41 -0.04
C LEU A 191 -13.82 10.00 -0.26
N LYS A 192 -14.72 10.96 -0.51
CA LYS A 192 -16.12 10.63 -0.85
C LYS A 192 -16.22 9.87 -2.16
N THR A 193 -15.51 10.31 -3.20
CA THR A 193 -15.49 9.64 -4.51
C THR A 193 -14.96 8.20 -4.39
N LEU A 194 -13.94 7.98 -3.57
CA LEU A 194 -13.41 6.65 -3.26
C LEU A 194 -14.45 5.77 -2.56
N ALA A 195 -15.21 6.32 -1.61
CA ALA A 195 -16.23 5.58 -0.89
C ALA A 195 -17.42 5.21 -1.79
N ASP A 196 -17.87 6.15 -2.61
CA ASP A 196 -18.99 6.00 -3.54
C ASP A 196 -18.69 4.95 -4.62
N SER A 197 -17.42 4.76 -4.99
CA SER A 197 -16.97 3.68 -5.88
C SER A 197 -16.75 2.33 -5.17
N GLY A 198 -16.99 2.25 -3.86
CA GLY A 198 -16.81 1.05 -3.05
C GLY A 198 -15.36 0.80 -2.61
N GLY A 199 -14.46 1.77 -2.83
CA GLY A 199 -13.06 1.70 -2.40
C GLY A 199 -12.89 1.93 -0.90
N MET A 200 -11.64 1.87 -0.42
CA MET A 200 -11.34 2.06 1.01
C MET A 200 -10.06 2.85 1.28
N LEU A 201 -10.03 3.50 2.45
CA LEU A 201 -8.89 4.19 3.02
C LEU A 201 -8.33 3.38 4.20
N GLY A 202 -7.07 2.97 4.16
CA GLY A 202 -6.34 2.53 5.33
C GLY A 202 -5.66 3.71 6.01
N LEU A 203 -5.93 3.90 7.31
CA LEU A 203 -5.38 5.00 8.09
C LEU A 203 -3.93 4.69 8.47
N SER A 204 -3.05 5.65 8.19
CA SER A 204 -1.61 5.53 8.36
C SER A 204 -1.15 6.02 9.72
N LEU A 205 -0.18 5.31 10.31
CA LEU A 205 0.49 5.67 11.56
C LEU A 205 1.85 6.33 11.32
N TYR A 206 2.18 6.66 10.07
CA TYR A 206 3.45 7.26 9.74
C TYR A 206 3.53 8.72 10.17
N ALA A 207 4.58 9.10 10.89
CA ALA A 207 4.68 10.41 11.53
C ALA A 207 4.48 11.60 10.57
N HIS A 208 4.90 11.50 9.30
CA HIS A 208 4.69 12.58 8.33
C HIS A 208 3.23 12.72 7.83
N HIS A 209 2.37 11.75 8.12
CA HIS A 209 0.93 11.78 7.83
C HIS A 209 0.09 12.16 9.06
N LEU A 210 0.68 12.11 10.26
CA LEU A 210 0.01 12.36 11.53
C LEU A 210 0.02 13.85 11.88
N LYS A 211 -1.11 14.34 12.41
CA LYS A 211 -1.13 15.64 13.08
C LYS A 211 -0.19 15.60 14.29
N ASP A 212 0.66 16.60 14.43
CA ASP A 212 1.68 16.69 15.48
C ASP A 212 2.79 15.62 15.41
N SER A 213 2.91 14.94 14.26
CA SER A 213 3.97 13.97 13.97
C SER A 213 4.11 12.90 15.06
N SER A 214 5.31 12.67 15.60
CA SER A 214 5.56 11.70 16.68
C SER A 214 4.87 12.04 18.01
N ASN A 215 4.32 13.25 18.16
CA ASN A 215 3.55 13.65 19.34
C ASN A 215 2.04 13.44 19.17
N CYS A 216 1.58 12.84 18.06
CA CYS A 216 0.18 12.55 17.84
C CYS A 216 -0.39 11.71 19.00
N SER A 217 -1.45 12.22 19.65
CA SER A 217 -2.14 11.47 20.70
C SER A 217 -3.08 10.42 20.11
N LEU A 218 -3.32 9.35 20.86
CA LEU A 218 -4.31 8.33 20.51
C LEU A 218 -5.71 8.95 20.36
N GLU A 219 -6.07 9.89 21.24
CA GLU A 219 -7.36 10.59 21.20
C GLU A 219 -7.53 11.36 19.88
N SER A 220 -6.53 12.13 19.46
CA SER A 220 -6.55 12.87 18.18
C SER A 220 -6.73 11.95 16.98
N PHE A 221 -6.03 10.80 16.97
CA PHE A 221 -6.16 9.80 15.91
C PHE A 221 -7.54 9.14 15.90
N CYS A 222 -8.09 8.79 17.07
CA CYS A 222 -9.43 8.22 17.21
C CYS A 222 -10.53 9.20 16.78
N GLU A 223 -10.42 10.48 17.15
CA GLU A 223 -11.36 11.52 16.71
C GLU A 223 -11.34 11.71 15.19
N MET A 224 -10.13 11.73 14.59
CA MET A 224 -9.99 11.76 13.13
C MET A 224 -10.63 10.53 12.49
N THR A 225 -10.40 9.34 13.06
CA THR A 225 -10.97 8.09 12.58
C THR A 225 -12.49 8.13 12.59
N ALA A 226 -13.10 8.59 13.70
CA ALA A 226 -14.55 8.74 13.82
C ALA A 226 -15.13 9.73 12.78
N LYS A 227 -14.52 10.91 12.63
CA LYS A 227 -14.94 11.90 11.62
C LYS A 227 -14.78 11.38 10.19
N THR A 228 -13.77 10.56 9.94
CA THR A 228 -13.58 9.90 8.64
C THR A 228 -14.67 8.87 8.40
N ALA A 229 -15.02 8.08 9.41
CA ALA A 229 -16.13 7.14 9.34
C ALA A 229 -17.47 7.84 9.06
N ASP A 230 -17.72 9.02 9.64
CA ASP A 230 -18.89 9.85 9.33
C ASP A 230 -18.89 10.34 7.88
N LEU A 231 -17.71 10.59 7.31
CA LEU A 231 -17.54 11.13 5.96
C LEU A 231 -17.73 10.07 4.87
N ILE A 232 -17.15 8.88 5.06
CA ILE A 232 -17.04 7.84 4.02
C ILE A 232 -17.63 6.48 4.42
N GLY A 233 -18.11 6.34 5.64
CA GLY A 233 -18.69 5.10 6.15
C GLY A 233 -17.67 4.15 6.78
N VAL A 234 -18.10 3.46 7.84
CA VAL A 234 -17.29 2.48 8.60
C VAL A 234 -16.80 1.28 7.78
N LYS A 235 -17.42 1.02 6.62
CA LYS A 235 -17.04 -0.10 5.73
C LYS A 235 -15.89 0.26 4.79
N ASN A 236 -15.61 1.55 4.64
CA ASN A 236 -14.63 2.09 3.69
C ASN A 236 -13.36 2.57 4.40
N ILE A 237 -13.18 2.22 5.68
CA ILE A 237 -12.00 2.53 6.48
C ILE A 237 -11.33 1.25 7.02
N GLY A 238 -10.01 1.29 7.11
CA GLY A 238 -9.19 0.26 7.75
C GLY A 238 -7.91 0.85 8.33
N ILE A 239 -6.95 -0.01 8.67
CA ILE A 239 -5.60 0.39 9.09
C ILE A 239 -4.61 -0.01 8.00
N GLY A 240 -3.70 0.89 7.65
CA GLY A 240 -2.51 0.57 6.87
C GLY A 240 -1.36 1.30 7.53
N SER A 241 -0.75 0.63 8.50
CA SER A 241 0.06 1.29 9.52
C SER A 241 1.24 2.05 8.95
N ASP A 242 1.79 1.57 7.83
CA ASP A 242 3.02 2.07 7.22
C ASP A 242 4.19 1.94 8.21
N LEU A 243 4.18 0.83 8.96
CA LEU A 243 5.25 0.48 9.89
C LEU A 243 6.54 0.17 9.12
N CYS A 244 7.63 0.78 9.60
CA CYS A 244 8.96 0.64 9.05
C CYS A 244 9.97 0.20 10.13
N LEU A 245 9.66 -0.94 10.77
CA LEU A 245 10.41 -1.41 11.94
C LEU A 245 11.76 -2.01 11.56
N ASN A 246 12.75 -1.83 12.44
CA ASN A 246 14.08 -2.46 12.38
C ASN A 246 14.90 -2.22 11.10
N HIS A 247 14.52 -1.26 10.26
CA HIS A 247 15.33 -0.85 9.12
C HIS A 247 16.44 0.14 9.53
N PRO A 248 17.64 0.05 8.95
CA PRO A 248 18.65 1.10 9.10
C PRO A 248 18.21 2.36 8.32
N ASN A 249 18.70 3.52 8.76
CA ASN A 249 18.41 4.81 8.11
C ASN A 249 18.75 4.80 6.61
N SER A 250 19.76 4.05 6.17
CA SER A 250 20.11 3.93 4.75
C SER A 250 18.99 3.33 3.91
N VAL A 251 18.25 2.34 4.43
CA VAL A 251 17.10 1.75 3.73
C VAL A 251 15.93 2.72 3.69
N VAL A 252 15.65 3.43 4.79
CA VAL A 252 14.59 4.45 4.84
C VAL A 252 14.90 5.61 3.88
N GLU A 253 16.18 5.99 3.76
CA GLU A 253 16.63 7.00 2.81
C GLU A 253 16.48 6.53 1.36
N TRP A 254 16.92 5.31 1.05
CA TRP A 254 16.74 4.70 -0.27
C TRP A 254 15.25 4.58 -0.63
N MET A 255 14.42 4.08 0.30
CA MET A 255 12.98 3.96 0.13
C MET A 255 12.33 5.27 -0.31
N ARG A 256 12.75 6.41 0.27
CA ARG A 256 12.20 7.74 -0.07
C ARG A 256 12.75 8.31 -1.38
N ASN A 257 14.03 8.07 -1.70
CA ASN A 257 14.75 8.77 -2.76
C ASN A 257 15.04 7.91 -4.00
N GLY A 258 14.88 6.60 -3.93
CA GLY A 258 15.27 5.66 -4.98
C GLY A 258 16.70 5.90 -5.47
N THR A 259 16.90 5.70 -6.77
CA THR A 259 18.17 5.93 -7.47
C THR A 259 18.12 7.09 -8.47
N TRP A 260 17.00 7.83 -8.52
CA TRP A 260 16.79 8.91 -9.49
C TRP A 260 17.49 10.23 -9.12
N THR A 261 18.00 10.35 -7.90
CA THR A 261 18.70 11.54 -7.41
C THR A 261 20.00 11.18 -6.66
N LYS A 262 21.00 12.07 -6.74
CA LYS A 262 22.24 12.01 -5.93
C LYS A 262 22.16 12.81 -4.63
N THR A 263 21.12 13.63 -4.47
CA THR A 263 20.88 14.47 -3.30
C THR A 263 19.57 14.07 -2.62
N LYS A 264 19.50 14.25 -1.29
CA LYS A 264 18.28 14.00 -0.54
C LYS A 264 17.18 14.96 -1.00
N ASN A 265 16.06 14.42 -1.43
CA ASN A 265 14.89 15.15 -1.87
C ASN A 265 13.64 14.51 -1.22
N TYR A 266 12.93 15.28 -0.39
CA TYR A 266 11.71 14.84 0.29
C TYR A 266 10.43 15.25 -0.45
N GLY A 267 10.59 15.76 -1.68
CA GLY A 267 9.52 16.25 -2.56
C GLY A 267 9.17 17.73 -2.38
#